data_AF-A0A2W2BMK1-F1
#
_entry.id   AF-A0A2W2BMK1-F1
#
_cell.length_a   1.000
_cell.length_b   1.000
_cell.length_c   1.000
_cell.angle_alpha   90.00
_cell.angle_beta   90.00
_cell.angle_gamma   90.00
#
_symmetry.space_group_name_H-M   'P 1'
#
loop_
_entity.id
_entity.type
_entity.pdbx_description
1 polymer ?
#
loop_
_entity_poly.entity_id
_entity_poly.type
_entity_poly.pdbx_seq_one_letter_code
_entity_poly.pdbx_strand_id
1 'polypeptide(L)'
;MTRASQPDHDHDPNRRRLLRRAATVAATTAGAGVAAAVGVPGTAQADPGDHLVLGEANDAGPATTTLTADQAVEALRLQHGSGPALRLVPSDSLYPQVLDSEVGTLAVDDMGDLFVRAGTDSGGNGTNGWAWTSEWATTSVAVPPTRVLDTRYADLRRLIVSGADTLDSSGRLTPGKPIVVSLDSYVQGGYAIKGNVTVVGMTGPGVLTVWGAGTKPTASNLNWSTAGTILSNFLFTRLGASGAYRSVITIQATASPTHVIVDLTSLLVGHPSQVLLGGGA
;
A
#
# COMPACT_ATOMS: atom_id res chain seq x y z
N MET A 1 -40.82 -49.19 21.26
CA MET A 1 -41.05 -47.96 22.05
C MET A 1 -40.11 -46.89 21.54
N THR A 2 -40.58 -46.09 20.59
CA THR A 2 -39.85 -44.99 19.94
C THR A 2 -40.03 -43.73 20.78
N ARG A 3 -38.93 -43.15 21.26
CA ARG A 3 -38.88 -41.94 22.08
C ARG A 3 -39.17 -40.74 21.18
N ALA A 4 -40.23 -39.99 21.45
CA ALA A 4 -40.54 -38.76 20.74
C ALA A 4 -39.47 -37.71 21.02
N SER A 5 -39.02 -37.02 19.97
CA SER A 5 -38.07 -35.92 20.00
C SER A 5 -38.65 -34.73 20.78
N GLN A 6 -37.89 -34.23 21.74
CA GLN A 6 -38.21 -33.01 22.49
C GLN A 6 -38.00 -31.81 21.54
N PRO A 7 -38.97 -30.87 21.42
CA PRO A 7 -38.82 -29.76 20.49
C PRO A 7 -37.74 -28.80 21.01
N ASP A 8 -36.82 -28.42 20.13
CA ASP A 8 -35.91 -27.30 20.36
C ASP A 8 -36.71 -26.08 20.79
N HIS A 9 -36.34 -25.51 21.93
CA HIS A 9 -36.88 -24.23 22.35
C HIS A 9 -36.38 -23.18 21.37
N ASP A 10 -37.22 -22.90 20.38
CA ASP A 10 -37.10 -21.84 19.40
C ASP A 10 -36.96 -20.49 20.14
N HIS A 11 -35.71 -20.08 20.37
CA HIS A 11 -35.33 -18.82 20.98
C HIS A 11 -35.45 -17.69 19.95
N ASP A 12 -36.64 -17.56 19.34
CA ASP A 12 -36.93 -16.47 18.43
C ASP A 12 -37.06 -15.16 19.24
N PRO A 13 -36.13 -14.21 19.09
CA PRO A 13 -36.16 -12.93 19.81
C PRO A 13 -37.43 -12.13 19.49
N ASN A 14 -38.05 -12.34 18.32
CA ASN A 14 -39.31 -11.69 17.96
C ASN A 14 -40.48 -12.15 18.83
N ARG A 15 -40.50 -13.44 19.22
CA ARG A 15 -41.49 -13.99 20.14
C ARG A 15 -41.39 -13.38 21.54
N ARG A 16 -40.16 -13.19 22.04
CA ARG A 16 -39.92 -12.50 23.34
C ARG A 16 -40.37 -11.04 23.31
N ARG A 17 -40.20 -10.34 22.18
CA ARG A 17 -40.61 -8.95 22.00
C ARG A 17 -42.14 -8.79 21.97
N LEU A 18 -42.84 -9.73 21.34
CA LEU A 18 -44.31 -9.76 21.31
C LEU A 18 -44.91 -9.94 22.72
N LEU A 19 -44.32 -10.84 23.52
CA LEU A 19 -44.78 -11.11 24.89
C LEU A 19 -44.55 -9.94 25.84
N ARG A 20 -43.44 -9.20 25.71
CA ARG A 20 -43.18 -8.00 26.53
C ARG A 20 -44.14 -6.85 26.22
N ARG A 21 -44.55 -6.68 24.95
CA ARG A 21 -45.56 -5.68 24.54
C ARG A 21 -46.98 -6.08 24.93
N ALA A 22 -47.33 -7.37 24.87
CA ALA A 22 -48.64 -7.85 25.33
C ALA A 22 -48.81 -7.70 26.86
N ALA A 23 -47.73 -7.90 27.63
CA ALA A 23 -47.74 -7.70 29.08
C ALA A 23 -47.96 -6.23 29.50
N THR A 24 -47.55 -5.27 28.67
CA THR A 24 -47.76 -3.84 28.93
C THR A 24 -49.18 -3.37 28.63
N VAL A 25 -49.92 -4.07 27.76
CA VAL A 25 -51.30 -3.70 27.36
C VAL A 25 -52.36 -4.27 28.32
N ALA A 26 -52.05 -5.29 29.12
CA ALA A 26 -53.01 -5.94 30.00
C ALA A 26 -53.18 -5.28 31.39
N ALA A 27 -52.45 -4.19 31.71
CA ALA A 27 -52.42 -3.60 33.05
C ALA A 27 -53.25 -2.31 33.25
N THR A 28 -54.20 -1.98 32.36
CA THR A 28 -55.04 -0.78 32.54
C THR A 28 -56.52 -1.03 32.28
N THR A 29 -57.23 -1.52 33.28
CA THR A 29 -58.67 -1.30 33.41
C THR A 29 -59.00 -0.70 34.77
N ALA A 30 -58.92 0.65 34.85
CA ALA A 30 -59.90 1.52 35.53
C ALA A 30 -59.36 2.96 35.61
N GLY A 31 -60.00 3.92 34.93
CA GLY A 31 -59.88 5.35 35.22
C GLY A 31 -59.32 6.25 34.11
N ALA A 32 -60.23 6.78 33.29
CA ALA A 32 -60.19 8.05 32.55
C ALA A 32 -58.85 8.63 32.03
N GLY A 33 -58.70 8.62 30.70
CA GLY A 33 -58.19 9.75 29.91
C GLY A 33 -56.69 9.80 29.61
N VAL A 34 -56.23 9.16 28.54
CA VAL A 34 -54.96 9.51 27.88
C VAL A 34 -55.07 9.28 26.36
N ALA A 35 -54.63 10.26 25.57
CA ALA A 35 -54.56 10.20 24.13
C ALA A 35 -53.63 9.06 23.67
N ALA A 36 -54.13 8.15 22.83
CA ALA A 36 -53.31 7.16 22.15
C ALA A 36 -52.56 7.85 21.00
N ALA A 37 -51.32 8.27 21.25
CA ALA A 37 -50.39 8.59 20.17
C ALA A 37 -50.04 7.29 19.43
N VAL A 38 -50.52 7.15 18.20
CA VAL A 38 -50.10 6.09 17.29
C VAL A 38 -48.64 6.35 16.93
N GLY A 39 -47.73 5.65 17.62
CA GLY A 39 -46.30 5.70 17.31
C GLY A 39 -46.04 5.18 15.92
N VAL A 40 -45.53 6.04 15.03
CA VAL A 40 -44.95 5.65 13.75
C VAL A 40 -43.88 4.58 14.02
N PRO A 41 -43.78 3.49 13.23
CA PRO A 41 -42.73 2.51 13.46
C PRO A 41 -41.38 3.19 13.23
N GLY A 42 -40.65 3.44 14.31
CA GLY A 42 -39.24 3.77 14.23
C GLY A 42 -38.49 2.64 13.53
N THR A 43 -37.50 2.99 12.72
CA THR A 43 -36.51 2.04 12.18
C THR A 43 -35.99 1.17 13.32
N ALA A 44 -35.87 -0.14 13.09
CA ALA A 44 -35.40 -1.06 14.12
C ALA A 44 -34.03 -0.60 14.65
N GLN A 45 -33.99 -0.23 15.93
CA GLN A 45 -32.75 -0.04 16.68
C GLN A 45 -32.65 -1.16 17.71
N ALA A 46 -31.44 -1.69 17.87
CA ALA A 46 -31.10 -2.59 18.95
C ALA A 46 -30.90 -1.75 20.21
N ASP A 47 -31.57 -2.08 21.31
CA ASP A 47 -31.35 -1.36 22.58
C ASP A 47 -29.90 -1.63 23.06
N PRO A 48 -29.27 -0.73 23.83
CA PRO A 48 -27.94 -0.98 24.38
C PRO A 48 -27.87 -2.32 25.14
N GLY A 49 -27.05 -3.25 24.64
CA GLY A 49 -26.91 -4.62 25.18
C GLY A 49 -27.67 -5.71 24.42
N ASP A 50 -28.41 -5.38 23.35
CA ASP A 50 -29.01 -6.37 22.46
C ASP A 50 -27.97 -7.07 21.57
N HIS A 51 -28.34 -8.24 21.03
CA HIS A 51 -27.48 -9.00 20.12
C HIS A 51 -27.20 -8.24 18.83
N LEU A 52 -25.93 -8.27 18.38
CA LEU A 52 -25.56 -7.75 17.07
C LEU A 52 -26.10 -8.67 15.97
N VAL A 53 -26.99 -8.15 15.12
CA VAL A 53 -27.61 -8.90 14.04
C VAL A 53 -26.81 -8.69 12.75
N LEU A 54 -26.26 -9.77 12.19
CA LEU A 54 -25.56 -9.73 10.91
C LEU A 54 -26.53 -9.37 9.77
N GLY A 55 -26.15 -8.41 8.93
CA GLY A 55 -26.94 -7.98 7.77
C GLY A 55 -27.90 -6.81 8.04
N GLU A 56 -27.98 -6.33 9.29
CA GLU A 56 -28.82 -5.20 9.68
C GLU A 56 -27.96 -4.04 10.23
N ALA A 57 -28.52 -2.82 10.23
CA ALA A 57 -27.90 -1.69 10.91
C ALA A 57 -28.01 -1.89 12.43
N ASN A 58 -26.87 -1.99 13.11
CA ASN A 58 -26.79 -2.07 14.57
C ASN A 58 -26.36 -0.71 15.11
N ASP A 59 -27.32 0.09 15.57
CA ASP A 59 -27.11 1.45 16.06
C ASP A 59 -27.51 1.54 17.54
N ALA A 60 -26.52 1.72 18.42
CA ALA A 60 -26.70 1.88 19.86
C ALA A 60 -26.81 3.35 20.29
N GLY A 61 -26.93 4.29 19.33
CA GLY A 61 -26.94 5.72 19.59
C GLY A 61 -25.63 6.17 20.25
N PRO A 62 -25.66 6.93 21.37
CA PRO A 62 -24.46 7.40 22.06
C PRO A 62 -23.78 6.33 22.94
N ALA A 63 -24.34 5.11 23.03
CA ALA A 63 -23.79 4.04 23.88
C ALA A 63 -22.76 3.18 23.15
N THR A 64 -21.78 2.66 23.87
CA THR A 64 -20.76 1.74 23.32
C THR A 64 -21.36 0.36 23.05
N THR A 65 -21.38 -0.07 21.79
CA THR A 65 -21.68 -1.47 21.42
C THR A 65 -20.49 -2.35 21.80
N THR A 66 -20.66 -3.22 22.80
CA THR A 66 -19.58 -4.10 23.32
C THR A 66 -19.84 -5.55 22.95
N LEU A 67 -18.81 -6.27 22.48
CA LEU A 67 -18.81 -7.71 22.26
C LEU A 67 -18.04 -8.40 23.39
N THR A 68 -18.73 -9.14 24.25
CA THR A 68 -18.12 -9.92 25.34
C THR A 68 -18.21 -11.42 25.04
N ALA A 69 -17.10 -12.14 25.20
CA ALA A 69 -17.04 -13.59 25.05
C ALA A 69 -16.56 -14.25 26.35
N ASP A 70 -17.37 -15.19 26.87
CA ASP A 70 -17.27 -15.62 28.26
C ASP A 70 -16.42 -16.90 28.45
N GLN A 71 -15.94 -17.52 27.36
CA GLN A 71 -15.03 -18.67 27.30
C GLN A 71 -14.35 -18.73 25.91
N ALA A 72 -13.29 -19.54 25.77
CA ALA A 72 -12.36 -19.71 24.63
C ALA A 72 -12.95 -19.87 23.20
N VAL A 73 -13.72 -18.88 22.76
CA VAL A 73 -14.32 -18.74 21.44
C VAL A 73 -13.99 -17.33 20.97
N GLU A 74 -13.79 -17.16 19.66
CA GLU A 74 -13.53 -15.85 19.05
C GLU A 74 -14.66 -14.87 19.39
N ALA A 75 -14.33 -13.72 19.97
CA ALA A 75 -15.31 -12.69 20.37
C ALA A 75 -16.00 -12.00 19.17
N LEU A 76 -15.38 -12.04 17.99
CA LEU A 76 -15.95 -11.59 16.73
C LEU A 76 -15.38 -12.42 15.58
N ARG A 77 -16.24 -13.16 14.87
CA ARG A 77 -15.88 -13.90 13.66
C ARG A 77 -16.65 -13.32 12.48
N LEU A 78 -15.96 -12.71 11.52
CA LEU A 78 -16.53 -12.17 10.29
C LEU A 78 -16.37 -13.19 9.15
N GLN A 79 -17.46 -13.79 8.70
CA GLN A 79 -17.45 -14.74 7.57
C GLN A 79 -18.46 -14.33 6.51
N HIS A 80 -18.08 -14.46 5.24
CA HIS A 80 -18.97 -14.22 4.13
C HIS A 80 -18.72 -15.21 2.99
N GLY A 81 -19.79 -15.74 2.38
CA GLY A 81 -19.72 -16.78 1.35
C GLY A 81 -19.31 -16.29 -0.04
N SER A 82 -19.51 -15.00 -0.34
CA SER A 82 -19.10 -14.38 -1.61
C SER A 82 -19.04 -12.85 -1.50
N GLY A 83 -17.90 -12.27 -1.11
CA GLY A 83 -17.71 -10.82 -0.93
C GLY A 83 -16.88 -10.49 0.32
N PRO A 84 -16.58 -9.21 0.62
CA PRO A 84 -15.73 -8.84 1.74
C PRO A 84 -16.44 -9.08 3.08
N ALA A 85 -15.75 -9.72 4.03
CA ALA A 85 -16.27 -9.97 5.38
C ALA A 85 -16.30 -8.71 6.27
N LEU A 86 -15.52 -7.68 5.91
CA LEU A 86 -15.51 -6.35 6.51
C LEU A 86 -15.38 -5.32 5.40
N ARG A 87 -16.26 -4.31 5.39
CA ARG A 87 -16.18 -3.15 4.51
C ARG A 87 -16.09 -1.90 5.36
N LEU A 88 -14.96 -1.20 5.31
CA LEU A 88 -14.81 0.14 5.87
C LEU A 88 -15.27 1.14 4.80
N VAL A 89 -16.19 2.03 5.15
CA VAL A 89 -16.70 3.06 4.23
C VAL A 89 -15.83 4.31 4.40
N PRO A 90 -15.28 4.86 3.30
CA PRO A 90 -14.57 6.13 3.34
C PRO A 90 -15.39 7.25 3.99
N SER A 91 -14.74 8.05 4.84
CA SER A 91 -15.31 9.30 5.33
C SER A 91 -14.73 10.47 4.54
N ASP A 92 -15.60 11.34 4.03
CA ASP A 92 -15.18 12.62 3.46
C ASP A 92 -14.49 13.45 4.54
N SER A 93 -13.32 14.03 4.22
CA SER A 93 -12.58 14.91 5.15
C SER A 93 -12.24 14.24 6.49
N LEU A 94 -11.66 13.04 6.46
CA LEU A 94 -11.25 12.32 7.66
C LEU A 94 -10.26 13.12 8.54
N TYR A 95 -9.38 13.89 7.92
CA TYR A 95 -8.38 14.70 8.62
C TYR A 95 -8.78 16.19 8.64
N PRO A 96 -8.65 16.92 9.77
CA PRO A 96 -8.03 16.51 11.04
C PRO A 96 -8.96 15.81 12.06
N GLN A 97 -10.23 15.60 11.76
CA GLN A 97 -11.28 15.15 12.69
C GLN A 97 -10.94 13.81 13.37
N VAL A 98 -10.28 12.91 12.65
CA VAL A 98 -9.81 11.62 13.20
C VAL A 98 -8.81 11.78 14.35
N LEU A 99 -8.18 12.95 14.51
CA LEU A 99 -7.26 13.21 15.62
C LEU A 99 -7.97 13.30 16.98
N ASP A 100 -9.27 13.56 16.99
CA ASP A 100 -10.09 13.60 18.20
C ASP A 100 -10.69 12.22 18.54
N SER A 101 -10.46 11.21 17.68
CA SER A 101 -10.94 9.85 17.90
C SER A 101 -10.16 9.10 18.98
N GLU A 102 -10.81 8.09 19.56
CA GLU A 102 -10.21 7.24 20.59
C GLU A 102 -9.02 6.42 20.02
N VAL A 103 -8.05 6.13 20.88
CA VAL A 103 -6.96 5.20 20.54
C VAL A 103 -7.54 3.83 20.19
N GLY A 104 -7.04 3.24 19.10
CA GLY A 104 -7.56 2.02 18.50
C GLY A 104 -8.52 2.24 17.33
N THR A 105 -8.89 3.49 17.03
CA THR A 105 -9.74 3.81 15.88
C THR A 105 -9.08 3.40 14.56
N LEU A 106 -9.83 2.68 13.72
CA LEU A 106 -9.52 2.39 12.32
C LEU A 106 -10.44 3.23 11.44
N ALA A 107 -9.89 4.01 10.51
CA ALA A 107 -10.68 4.86 9.62
C ALA A 107 -10.12 4.83 8.19
N VAL A 108 -11.00 4.98 7.20
CA VAL A 108 -10.62 5.03 5.78
C VAL A 108 -11.01 6.39 5.22
N ASP A 109 -10.11 7.05 4.49
CA ASP A 109 -10.41 8.29 3.78
C ASP A 109 -10.88 8.04 2.33
N ASP A 110 -11.24 9.11 1.63
CA ASP A 110 -11.70 9.09 0.25
C ASP A 110 -10.62 8.72 -0.77
N MET A 111 -9.34 8.73 -0.38
CA MET A 111 -8.21 8.23 -1.17
C MET A 111 -7.97 6.72 -0.98
N GLY A 112 -8.60 6.11 0.02
CA GLY A 112 -8.47 4.70 0.36
C GLY A 112 -7.40 4.40 1.41
N ASP A 113 -6.81 5.42 2.04
CA ASP A 113 -5.81 5.24 3.08
C ASP A 113 -6.48 4.72 4.36
N LEU A 114 -5.90 3.69 4.97
CA LEU A 114 -6.34 3.18 6.27
C LEU A 114 -5.53 3.85 7.38
N PHE A 115 -6.18 4.74 8.12
CA PHE A 115 -5.67 5.41 9.30
C PHE A 115 -5.88 4.57 10.56
N VAL A 116 -4.87 4.54 11.44
CA VAL A 116 -4.91 3.88 12.75
C VAL A 116 -4.52 4.90 13.82
N ARG A 117 -5.41 5.09 14.81
CA ARG A 117 -5.05 5.82 16.03
C ARG A 117 -4.23 4.89 16.94
N ALA A 118 -2.91 4.91 16.78
CA ALA A 118 -2.00 3.83 17.18
C ALA A 118 -1.73 3.70 18.69
N GLY A 119 -1.78 4.80 19.45
CA GLY A 119 -1.43 4.76 20.87
C GLY A 119 -1.31 6.14 21.50
N THR A 120 -0.57 6.23 22.61
CA THR A 120 -0.10 7.49 23.19
C THR A 120 1.43 7.53 23.25
N ASP A 121 2.03 8.71 23.13
CA ASP A 121 3.45 8.92 23.37
C ASP A 121 3.75 8.93 24.88
N SER A 122 5.04 9.08 25.24
CA SER A 122 5.46 9.17 26.65
C SER A 122 4.88 10.38 27.39
N GLY A 123 4.33 11.36 26.69
CA GLY A 123 3.64 12.52 27.24
C GLY A 123 2.12 12.35 27.34
N GLY A 124 1.58 11.19 26.94
CA GLY A 124 0.14 10.92 26.94
C GLY A 124 -0.61 11.49 25.73
N ASN A 125 0.08 12.06 24.73
CA ASN A 125 -0.56 12.55 23.51
C ASN A 125 -0.84 11.40 22.56
N GLY A 126 -2.00 11.38 21.91
CA GLY A 126 -2.32 10.37 20.92
C GLY A 126 -1.33 10.34 19.75
N THR A 127 -0.87 9.16 19.37
CA THR A 127 -0.03 8.92 18.20
C THR A 127 -0.86 8.33 17.07
N ASN A 128 -0.42 8.59 15.83
CA ASN A 128 -1.09 8.16 14.61
C ASN A 128 -0.19 7.22 13.81
N GLY A 129 -0.80 6.26 13.12
CA GLY A 129 -0.15 5.45 12.11
C GLY A 129 -1.02 5.37 10.87
N TRP A 130 -0.39 5.28 9.70
CA TRP A 130 -1.07 4.86 8.48
C TRP A 130 -0.74 3.40 8.23
N ALA A 131 -1.76 2.59 7.95
CA ALA A 131 -1.55 1.24 7.47
C ALA A 131 -1.05 1.33 6.03
N TRP A 132 0.24 1.05 5.84
CA TRP A 132 0.83 0.97 4.52
C TRP A 132 0.24 -0.21 3.76
N THR A 133 -0.58 0.09 2.75
CA THR A 133 -0.97 -0.92 1.77
C THR A 133 0.11 -0.99 0.69
N SER A 134 0.28 -2.18 0.11
CA SER A 134 1.23 -2.39 -1.00
C SER A 134 0.88 -1.60 -2.27
N GLU A 135 -0.29 -0.96 -2.32
CA GLU A 135 -0.74 -0.17 -3.47
C GLU A 135 -0.17 1.26 -3.44
N TRP A 136 -0.01 1.87 -2.25
CA TRP A 136 0.44 3.28 -2.13
C TRP A 136 1.76 3.47 -1.39
N ALA A 137 2.22 2.48 -0.61
CA ALA A 137 3.51 2.57 0.06
C ALA A 137 4.65 2.17 -0.89
N THR A 138 5.27 3.16 -1.55
CA THR A 138 6.54 2.89 -2.23
C THR A 138 7.61 2.52 -1.19
N THR A 139 8.05 1.27 -1.23
CA THR A 139 9.03 0.70 -0.33
C THR A 139 10.42 0.80 -0.94
N SER A 140 11.37 1.38 -0.20
CA SER A 140 12.78 1.32 -0.55
C SER A 140 13.38 0.03 -0.01
N VAL A 141 13.66 -0.92 -0.91
CA VAL A 141 14.30 -2.18 -0.53
C VAL A 141 15.79 -2.04 -0.77
N ALA A 142 16.59 -2.17 0.28
CA ALA A 142 18.04 -2.24 0.16
C ALA A 142 18.44 -3.60 -0.42
N VAL A 143 19.42 -3.62 -1.32
CA VAL A 143 20.00 -4.85 -1.88
C VAL A 143 21.51 -4.85 -1.66
N PRO A 144 22.17 -6.02 -1.62
CA PRO A 144 23.61 -6.07 -1.66
C PRO A 144 24.13 -5.23 -2.84
N PRO A 145 25.16 -4.37 -2.64
CA PRO A 145 25.70 -3.55 -3.71
C PRO A 145 26.05 -4.41 -4.93
N THR A 146 25.34 -4.17 -6.04
CA THR A 146 25.39 -5.01 -7.24
C THR A 146 25.79 -4.17 -8.43
N ARG A 147 26.87 -4.55 -9.11
CA ARG A 147 27.27 -3.91 -10.37
C ARG A 147 26.37 -4.38 -11.50
N VAL A 148 25.43 -3.52 -11.91
CA VAL A 148 24.45 -3.85 -12.97
C VAL A 148 24.95 -3.47 -14.36
N LEU A 149 25.88 -2.52 -14.45
CA LEU A 149 26.54 -2.15 -15.70
C LEU A 149 27.99 -1.79 -15.43
N ASP A 150 28.87 -2.24 -16.30
CA ASP A 150 30.21 -1.68 -16.47
C ASP A 150 30.61 -1.86 -17.93
N THR A 151 30.62 -0.76 -18.68
CA THR A 151 30.80 -0.87 -20.13
C THR A 151 32.22 -1.27 -20.54
N ARG A 152 33.16 -1.36 -19.59
CA ARG A 152 34.52 -1.88 -19.80
C ARG A 152 34.56 -3.40 -19.96
N TYR A 153 33.56 -4.12 -19.43
CA TYR A 153 33.54 -5.59 -19.40
C TYR A 153 32.40 -6.13 -20.26
N ALA A 154 32.70 -7.07 -21.17
CA ALA A 154 31.70 -7.67 -22.07
C ALA A 154 30.54 -8.33 -21.30
N ASP A 155 30.84 -9.07 -20.24
CA ASP A 155 29.84 -9.80 -19.45
C ASP A 155 28.83 -8.86 -18.76
N LEU A 156 29.26 -7.65 -18.41
CA LEU A 156 28.40 -6.64 -17.78
C LEU A 156 27.65 -5.77 -18.81
N ARG A 157 27.92 -5.93 -20.11
CA ARG A 157 27.15 -5.32 -21.20
C ARG A 157 25.97 -6.17 -21.65
N ARG A 158 25.84 -7.42 -21.20
CA ARG A 158 24.72 -8.32 -21.57
C ARG A 158 23.34 -7.79 -21.19
N LEU A 159 23.28 -6.85 -20.24
CA LEU A 159 22.04 -6.19 -19.80
C LEU A 159 21.67 -4.99 -20.68
N ILE A 160 22.52 -4.62 -21.64
CA ILE A 160 22.19 -3.63 -22.66
C ILE A 160 21.25 -4.29 -23.67
N VAL A 161 20.00 -3.84 -23.65
CA VAL A 161 18.92 -4.40 -24.47
C VAL A 161 18.63 -3.56 -25.72
N SER A 162 19.21 -2.37 -25.81
CA SER A 162 19.19 -1.52 -27.00
C SER A 162 20.41 -0.58 -27.01
N GLY A 163 20.94 -0.31 -28.21
CA GLY A 163 22.07 0.60 -28.42
C GLY A 163 23.46 -0.01 -28.15
N ALA A 164 23.57 -1.33 -27.94
CA ALA A 164 24.86 -1.98 -27.70
C ALA A 164 25.86 -1.79 -28.86
N ASP A 165 25.34 -1.75 -30.10
CA ASP A 165 26.05 -1.48 -31.35
C ASP A 165 26.56 -0.03 -31.45
N THR A 166 26.10 0.85 -30.57
CA THR A 166 26.52 2.25 -30.53
C THR A 166 27.75 2.48 -29.66
N LEU A 167 28.18 1.48 -28.89
CA LEU A 167 29.42 1.56 -28.13
C LEU A 167 30.62 1.57 -29.09
N ASP A 168 31.68 2.28 -28.72
CA ASP A 168 32.93 2.21 -29.48
C ASP A 168 33.63 0.85 -29.30
N SER A 169 34.73 0.63 -30.02
CA SER A 169 35.50 -0.62 -29.97
C SER A 169 36.07 -0.96 -28.58
N SER A 170 36.20 0.04 -27.70
CA SER A 170 36.64 -0.15 -26.31
C SER A 170 35.47 -0.38 -25.35
N GLY A 171 34.22 -0.18 -25.79
CA GLY A 171 33.03 -0.26 -24.95
C GLY A 171 32.63 1.08 -24.32
N ARG A 172 33.11 2.21 -24.83
CA ARG A 172 32.65 3.54 -24.37
C ARG A 172 31.34 3.91 -25.03
N LEU A 173 30.52 4.67 -24.33
CA LEU A 173 29.33 5.29 -24.91
C LEU A 173 29.78 6.29 -25.98
N THR A 174 29.28 6.15 -27.21
CA THR A 174 29.49 7.16 -28.25
C THR A 174 28.64 8.39 -27.96
N PRO A 175 29.17 9.62 -28.07
CA PRO A 175 28.41 10.85 -27.86
C PRO A 175 27.12 10.89 -28.68
N GLY A 176 26.03 11.29 -28.04
CA GLY A 176 24.74 11.44 -28.73
C GLY A 176 23.95 10.13 -28.88
N LYS A 177 24.54 8.97 -28.57
CA LYS A 177 23.89 7.66 -28.76
C LYS A 177 23.54 7.02 -27.41
N PRO A 178 22.24 6.87 -27.08
CA PRO A 178 21.84 6.26 -25.83
C PRO A 178 21.98 4.73 -25.87
N ILE A 179 22.22 4.14 -24.70
CA ILE A 179 22.04 2.71 -24.43
C ILE A 179 20.85 2.52 -23.48
N VAL A 180 20.14 1.40 -23.62
CA VAL A 180 19.07 0.99 -22.70
C VAL A 180 19.53 -0.25 -21.94
N VAL A 181 19.49 -0.19 -20.61
CA VAL A 181 19.90 -1.26 -19.70
C VAL A 181 18.65 -1.81 -19.02
N SER A 182 18.43 -3.12 -19.12
CA SER A 182 17.35 -3.79 -18.40
C SER A 182 17.77 -4.17 -16.99
N LEU A 183 16.83 -3.97 -16.07
CA LEU A 183 16.88 -4.38 -14.67
C LEU A 183 15.83 -5.44 -14.36
N ASP A 184 15.20 -6.04 -15.38
CA ASP A 184 14.12 -7.03 -15.21
C ASP A 184 14.61 -8.29 -14.47
N SER A 185 15.92 -8.58 -14.48
CA SER A 185 16.52 -9.66 -13.69
C SER A 185 16.71 -9.31 -12.20
N TYR A 186 16.50 -8.05 -11.82
CA TYR A 186 16.67 -7.54 -10.47
C TYR A 186 15.36 -7.10 -9.83
N VAL A 187 14.37 -6.72 -10.65
CA VAL A 187 13.09 -6.21 -10.17
C VAL A 187 11.97 -6.50 -11.16
N GLN A 188 10.78 -6.82 -10.64
CA GLN A 188 9.55 -6.93 -11.40
C GLN A 188 8.62 -5.77 -11.07
N GLY A 189 8.43 -4.85 -12.01
CA GLY A 189 7.54 -3.68 -11.81
C GLY A 189 8.11 -2.65 -10.83
N GLY A 190 9.42 -2.44 -10.86
CA GLY A 190 10.07 -1.42 -10.01
C GLY A 190 9.72 0.00 -10.47
N TYR A 191 9.62 0.91 -9.50
CA TYR A 191 9.34 2.32 -9.76
C TYR A 191 10.62 3.12 -10.02
N ALA A 192 11.70 2.83 -9.28
CA ALA A 192 12.95 3.56 -9.40
C ALA A 192 14.16 2.73 -8.94
N ILE A 193 15.34 3.08 -9.45
CA ILE A 193 16.63 2.57 -8.99
C ILE A 193 17.32 3.63 -8.14
N LYS A 194 17.95 3.18 -7.04
CA LYS A 194 18.90 3.95 -6.23
C LYS A 194 20.27 3.28 -6.27
N GLY A 195 21.31 4.09 -6.42
CA GLY A 195 22.66 3.58 -6.58
C GLY A 195 23.65 4.68 -6.88
N ASN A 196 24.75 4.32 -7.52
CA ASN A 196 25.74 5.27 -8.03
C ASN A 196 25.90 5.09 -9.53
N VAL A 197 26.11 6.19 -10.23
CA VAL A 197 26.59 6.18 -11.61
C VAL A 197 27.99 6.78 -11.64
N THR A 198 28.93 6.09 -12.28
CA THR A 198 30.33 6.52 -12.40
C THR A 198 30.73 6.62 -13.86
N VAL A 199 31.42 7.70 -14.22
CA VAL A 199 32.11 7.84 -15.51
C VAL A 199 33.61 7.62 -15.32
N VAL A 200 34.22 6.93 -16.27
CA VAL A 200 35.67 6.67 -16.28
C VAL A 200 36.21 6.59 -17.71
N GLY A 201 37.44 7.05 -17.90
CA GLY A 201 38.11 6.96 -19.20
C GLY A 201 37.50 7.87 -20.28
N MET A 202 36.86 8.98 -19.88
CA MET A 202 36.41 9.99 -20.82
C MET A 202 37.58 10.62 -21.57
N THR A 203 37.39 10.91 -22.85
CA THR A 203 38.42 11.51 -23.73
C THR A 203 38.33 13.03 -23.84
N GLY A 204 37.41 13.68 -23.11
CA GLY A 204 37.20 15.13 -23.14
C GLY A 204 36.13 15.55 -22.13
N PRO A 205 35.66 16.82 -22.15
CA PRO A 205 34.54 17.28 -21.33
C PRO A 205 33.24 16.57 -21.71
N GLY A 206 32.24 16.62 -20.82
CA GLY A 206 30.93 16.09 -21.15
C GLY A 206 29.94 16.01 -20.01
N VAL A 207 28.80 15.41 -20.38
CA VAL A 207 27.60 15.29 -19.56
C VAL A 207 27.03 13.89 -19.72
N LEU A 208 26.60 13.29 -18.60
CA LEU A 208 25.88 12.03 -18.55
C LEU A 208 24.45 12.29 -18.06
N THR A 209 23.47 11.78 -18.80
CA THR A 209 22.06 11.77 -18.41
C THR A 209 21.58 10.33 -18.27
N VAL A 210 20.88 10.03 -17.19
CA VAL A 210 20.26 8.73 -16.89
C VAL A 210 18.78 8.93 -16.61
N TRP A 211 17.91 8.23 -17.34
CA TRP A 211 16.46 8.29 -17.18
C TRP A 211 15.84 6.91 -17.38
N GLY A 212 14.53 6.77 -17.22
CA GLY A 212 13.85 5.49 -17.47
C GLY A 212 13.74 5.17 -18.96
N ALA A 213 12.70 5.69 -19.59
CA ALA A 213 12.42 5.53 -21.02
C ALA A 213 11.79 6.81 -21.60
N GLY A 214 11.58 6.83 -22.92
CA GLY A 214 11.02 7.98 -23.62
C GLY A 214 12.05 9.08 -23.86
N THR A 215 11.57 10.32 -23.98
CA THR A 215 12.39 11.48 -24.32
C THR A 215 13.46 11.75 -23.27
N LYS A 216 14.69 11.99 -23.73
CA LYS A 216 15.80 12.39 -22.87
C LYS A 216 15.47 13.68 -22.10
N PRO A 217 15.64 13.71 -20.77
CA PRO A 217 15.54 14.95 -19.99
C PRO A 217 16.63 15.97 -20.33
N THR A 218 16.35 17.25 -20.08
CA THR A 218 17.35 18.33 -20.16
C THR A 218 18.32 18.35 -18.98
N ALA A 219 17.90 17.82 -17.83
CA ALA A 219 18.75 17.68 -16.64
C ALA A 219 19.80 16.57 -16.82
N SER A 220 20.94 16.71 -16.14
CA SER A 220 22.02 15.72 -16.11
C SER A 220 22.22 15.09 -14.74
N ASN A 221 22.87 13.93 -14.72
CA ASN A 221 23.29 13.25 -13.49
C ASN A 221 24.77 13.48 -13.19
N LEU A 222 25.60 13.73 -14.20
CA LEU A 222 27.05 13.91 -14.04
C LEU A 222 27.57 14.88 -15.10
N ASN A 223 28.42 15.81 -14.70
CA ASN A 223 29.08 16.77 -15.59
C ASN A 223 30.59 16.76 -15.29
N TRP A 224 31.42 16.90 -16.32
CA TRP A 224 32.87 16.95 -16.18
C TRP A 224 33.50 17.87 -17.23
N SER A 225 34.61 18.51 -16.85
CA SER A 225 35.30 19.51 -17.67
C SER A 225 36.54 18.99 -18.38
N THR A 226 37.12 17.87 -17.95
CA THR A 226 38.38 17.34 -18.48
C THR A 226 38.36 15.82 -18.65
N ALA A 227 39.27 15.33 -19.49
CA ALA A 227 39.52 13.90 -19.70
C ALA A 227 40.21 13.25 -18.48
N GLY A 228 40.18 11.92 -18.41
CA GLY A 228 41.06 11.14 -17.52
C GLY A 228 40.74 11.17 -16.02
N THR A 229 39.65 11.80 -15.59
CA THR A 229 39.17 11.72 -14.21
C THR A 229 38.20 10.54 -14.01
N ILE A 230 37.95 10.16 -12.75
CA ILE A 230 36.90 9.21 -12.37
C ILE A 230 35.93 9.99 -11.50
N LEU A 231 34.66 10.05 -11.90
CA LEU A 231 33.65 10.82 -11.20
C LEU A 231 32.42 9.95 -10.97
N SER A 232 31.92 9.95 -9.74
CA SER A 232 30.73 9.23 -9.32
C SER A 232 29.70 10.22 -8.79
N ASN A 233 28.41 9.93 -9.02
CA ASN A 233 27.32 10.64 -8.40
C ASN A 233 26.21 9.67 -7.96
N PHE A 234 25.48 10.04 -6.91
CA PHE A 234 24.31 9.29 -6.50
C PHE A 234 23.25 9.32 -7.62
N LEU A 235 22.72 8.15 -7.93
CA LEU A 235 21.67 7.94 -8.91
C LEU A 235 20.38 7.61 -8.19
N PHE A 236 19.35 8.42 -8.39
CA PHE A 236 17.97 8.07 -8.12
C PHE A 236 17.14 8.44 -9.33
N THR A 237 16.63 7.44 -10.06
CA THR A 237 15.89 7.68 -11.30
C THR A 237 14.73 6.72 -11.46
N ARG A 238 13.65 7.22 -12.05
CA ARG A 238 12.46 6.42 -12.35
C ARG A 238 12.79 5.38 -13.41
N LEU A 239 12.30 4.16 -13.22
CA LEU A 239 12.39 3.10 -14.23
C LEU A 239 11.35 3.32 -15.33
N GLY A 240 11.74 2.99 -16.55
CA GLY A 240 10.85 3.01 -17.72
C GLY A 240 10.57 1.61 -18.26
N ALA A 241 9.85 1.57 -19.38
CA ALA A 241 9.65 0.37 -20.19
C ALA A 241 10.15 0.61 -21.62
N SER A 242 10.74 -0.42 -22.23
CA SER A 242 11.23 -0.37 -23.61
C SER A 242 11.06 -1.75 -24.27
N GLY A 243 10.26 -1.82 -25.34
CA GLY A 243 9.94 -3.09 -26.00
C GLY A 243 9.31 -4.11 -25.04
N ALA A 244 9.94 -5.27 -24.89
CA ALA A 244 9.50 -6.32 -23.97
C ALA A 244 9.91 -6.06 -22.50
N TYR A 245 10.85 -5.15 -22.25
CA TYR A 245 11.40 -4.90 -20.92
C TYR A 245 10.54 -3.93 -20.13
N ARG A 246 10.37 -4.21 -18.85
CA ARG A 246 9.43 -3.48 -17.96
C ARG A 246 10.14 -2.68 -16.87
N SER A 247 11.45 -2.82 -16.74
CA SER A 247 12.26 -2.10 -15.77
C SER A 247 13.58 -1.73 -16.42
N VAL A 248 13.63 -0.58 -17.09
CA VAL A 248 14.84 -0.11 -17.79
C VAL A 248 15.31 1.25 -17.29
N ILE A 249 16.62 1.47 -17.46
CA ILE A 249 17.21 2.81 -17.51
C ILE A 249 17.86 3.04 -18.87
N THR A 250 17.79 4.27 -19.35
CA THR A 250 18.46 4.77 -20.54
C THR A 250 19.60 5.70 -20.12
N ILE A 251 20.76 5.53 -20.73
CA ILE A 251 21.99 6.24 -20.38
C ILE A 251 22.57 6.85 -21.65
N GLN A 252 22.94 8.14 -21.60
CA GLN A 252 23.56 8.82 -22.73
C GLN A 252 24.63 9.81 -22.28
N ALA A 253 25.79 9.75 -22.92
CA ALA A 253 26.82 10.80 -22.90
C ALA A 253 26.69 11.69 -24.15
N THR A 254 26.97 13.00 -24.06
CA THR A 254 26.70 13.94 -25.19
C THR A 254 27.91 14.63 -25.82
N ALA A 255 29.11 14.59 -25.23
CA ALA A 255 30.24 15.39 -25.74
C ALA A 255 31.53 14.60 -26.00
N SER A 256 31.84 13.60 -25.20
CA SER A 256 33.04 12.76 -25.39
C SER A 256 32.75 11.30 -25.05
N PRO A 257 33.39 10.35 -25.76
CA PRO A 257 33.35 8.94 -25.39
C PRO A 257 33.77 8.74 -23.94
N THR A 258 33.01 7.92 -23.20
CA THR A 258 33.29 7.57 -21.80
C THR A 258 32.76 6.19 -21.46
N HIS A 259 33.38 5.49 -20.51
CA HIS A 259 32.76 4.31 -19.91
C HIS A 259 31.79 4.73 -18.81
N VAL A 260 30.77 3.90 -18.61
CA VAL A 260 29.81 4.09 -17.52
C VAL A 260 29.76 2.83 -16.67
N ILE A 261 29.73 3.04 -15.36
CA ILE A 261 29.49 2.01 -14.35
C ILE A 261 28.21 2.40 -13.63
N VAL A 262 27.31 1.44 -13.42
CA VAL A 262 26.12 1.61 -12.59
C VAL A 262 26.17 0.55 -11.50
N ASP A 263 26.19 1.01 -10.27
CA ASP A 263 26.15 0.17 -9.07
C ASP A 263 24.79 0.40 -8.39
N LEU A 264 24.01 -0.67 -8.26
CA LEU A 264 22.69 -0.70 -7.64
C LEU A 264 22.82 -0.97 -6.13
N THR A 265 22.13 -0.19 -5.30
CA THR A 265 22.09 -0.37 -3.84
C THR A 265 20.67 -0.45 -3.26
N SER A 266 19.67 0.06 -3.98
CA SER A 266 18.27 -0.08 -3.57
C SER A 266 17.31 0.05 -4.75
N LEU A 267 16.15 -0.61 -4.64
CA LEU A 267 15.04 -0.48 -5.57
C LEU A 267 13.83 0.12 -4.84
N LEU A 268 13.13 1.02 -5.50
CA LEU A 268 11.84 1.52 -5.05
C LEU A 268 10.74 0.68 -5.71
N VAL A 269 9.91 0.02 -4.91
CA VAL A 269 8.88 -0.96 -5.34
C VAL A 269 7.59 -0.74 -4.56
N GLY A 270 6.46 -1.31 -4.96
CA GLY A 270 5.23 -1.33 -4.17
C GLY A 270 5.26 -2.39 -3.06
N HIS A 271 6.00 -3.47 -3.28
CA HIS A 271 6.16 -4.56 -2.33
C HIS A 271 7.57 -5.19 -2.40
N PRO A 272 8.19 -5.57 -1.25
CA PRO A 272 9.52 -6.18 -1.24
C PRO A 272 9.71 -7.41 -2.14
N SER A 273 8.67 -8.23 -2.32
CA SER A 273 8.73 -9.43 -3.19
C SER A 273 8.97 -9.12 -4.67
N GLN A 274 8.83 -7.86 -5.09
CA GLN A 274 9.16 -7.43 -6.44
C GLN A 274 10.67 -7.39 -6.70
N VAL A 275 11.49 -7.36 -5.64
CA VAL A 275 12.95 -7.41 -5.75
C VAL A 275 13.40 -8.86 -5.87
N LEU A 276 14.13 -9.15 -6.94
CA LEU A 276 14.59 -10.50 -7.30
C LEU A 276 16.01 -10.79 -6.80
N LEU A 277 16.68 -9.78 -6.23
CA LEU A 277 17.98 -9.91 -5.60
C LEU A 277 17.84 -10.38 -4.16
N GLY A 278 18.40 -11.55 -3.85
CA GLY A 278 18.51 -12.03 -2.47
C GLY A 278 17.23 -12.65 -1.90
N GLY A 279 16.67 -13.67 -2.56
CA GLY A 279 15.62 -14.51 -1.99
C GLY A 279 16.06 -15.10 -0.65
N GLY A 280 15.59 -14.51 0.44
CA GLY A 280 16.01 -14.85 1.80
C GLY A 280 15.59 -13.80 2.83
N ALA A 281 14.28 -13.63 3.01
CA ALA A 281 13.69 -13.24 4.29
C ALA A 281 12.34 -13.95 4.40
#